data_AF-A0A936GQS6-F1
#
_entry.id   AF-A0A936GQS6-F1
#
_cell.length_a   1.000
_cell.length_b   1.000
_cell.length_c   1.000
_cell.angle_alpha   90.00
_cell.angle_beta   90.00
_cell.angle_gamma   90.00
#
_symmetry.space_group_name_H-M   'P 1'
#
loop_
_entity.id
_entity.type
_entity.pdbx_description
1 polymer ?
#
loop_
_entity_poly.entity_id
_entity_poly.type
_entity_poly.pdbx_seq_one_letter_code
_entity_poly.pdbx_strand_id
1 'polypeptide(L)'
;MNVAVEIAGRKALPVWTIPYVTGRFVSPDRLLEMLAKPDCDEGRYSGFPSPFHLDELGKPHILPPSQWSEAEGQIDKLEDNLDKKNLPSLEDRQQWCKQSIELIMPYRAYLWLDEFETFFENYRRRFDLENPEICLHPFMPIEHEEHFKKTEKFDDANKVGNLINFYLTKSILDSRFQTTTEEIAMWITTGELKAYRNKKFDKEEVPFDFHIRNFLEDDNYIAALDEAHFKRDEIEIFQPKKRYISRKALVQRWEYSFADKEELENFIRARAKKEGRLLEYHPITGVVETAGELYGAGVFDLNDVQKIEDLFDNKLLNERQKAVAEIKASRIPKSDWNIQQLLDMPLSELIQESGLLQAVEFDLWWHLFSWKKQLSNEMAQLKPSQYKDRKDYDDRI
;
A
#
# COMPACT_ATOMS: atom_id res chain seq x y z
N MET A 1 -19.80 5.48 11.01
CA MET A 1 -18.40 5.31 11.48
C MET A 1 -17.92 3.92 11.08
N ASN A 2 -16.68 3.75 10.62
CA ASN A 2 -16.15 2.40 10.35
C ASN A 2 -15.88 1.69 11.69
N VAL A 3 -16.38 0.47 11.88
CA VAL A 3 -16.20 -0.31 13.11
C VAL A 3 -15.10 -1.38 13.02
N ALA A 4 -14.45 -1.53 11.86
CA ALA A 4 -13.25 -2.35 11.73
C ALA A 4 -12.05 -1.64 12.37
N VAL A 5 -11.32 -2.37 13.20
CA VAL A 5 -10.07 -1.92 13.84
C VAL A 5 -8.88 -2.65 13.24
N GLU A 6 -7.70 -2.05 13.28
CA GLU A 6 -6.47 -2.69 12.81
C GLU A 6 -5.64 -3.16 14.01
N ILE A 7 -5.36 -4.46 14.05
CA ILE A 7 -4.58 -5.11 15.12
C ILE A 7 -3.44 -5.86 14.44
N ALA A 8 -2.20 -5.47 14.75
CA ALA A 8 -0.99 -6.07 14.16
C ALA A 8 -1.00 -6.15 12.62
N GLY A 9 -1.54 -5.13 11.94
CA GLY A 9 -1.62 -5.08 10.48
C GLY A 9 -2.76 -5.91 9.86
N ARG A 10 -3.63 -6.51 10.67
CA ARG A 10 -4.79 -7.28 10.23
C ARG A 10 -6.08 -6.65 10.76
N LYS A 11 -7.11 -6.59 9.92
CA LYS A 11 -8.41 -6.02 10.30
C LYS A 11 -9.15 -6.98 11.24
N ALA A 12 -9.76 -6.41 12.27
CA ALA A 12 -10.58 -7.13 13.24
C ALA A 12 -11.87 -6.34 13.54
N LEU A 13 -12.86 -7.05 14.08
CA LEU A 13 -14.11 -6.48 14.58
C LEU A 13 -14.20 -6.73 16.08
N PRO A 14 -14.53 -5.72 16.91
CA PRO A 14 -14.90 -5.98 18.28
C PRO A 14 -16.16 -6.87 18.31
N VAL A 15 -16.14 -7.95 19.09
CA VAL A 15 -17.19 -8.97 19.12
C VAL A 15 -18.57 -8.36 19.36
N TRP A 16 -18.67 -7.37 20.24
CA TRP A 16 -19.94 -6.71 20.58
C TRP A 16 -20.57 -5.95 19.40
N THR A 17 -19.79 -5.64 18.35
CA THR A 17 -20.29 -4.97 17.14
C THR A 17 -20.93 -5.92 16.13
N ILE A 18 -20.74 -7.23 16.27
CA ILE A 18 -21.22 -8.25 15.32
C ILE A 18 -22.72 -8.12 15.03
N PRO A 19 -23.62 -7.96 16.03
CA PRO A 19 -25.05 -7.81 15.76
C PRO A 19 -25.40 -6.59 14.93
N TYR A 20 -24.57 -5.53 14.96
CA TYR A 20 -24.77 -4.33 14.15
C TYR A 20 -24.28 -4.52 12.72
N VAL A 21 -23.08 -5.06 12.53
CA VAL A 21 -22.49 -5.22 11.18
C VAL A 21 -23.22 -6.27 10.34
N THR A 22 -23.84 -7.26 10.98
CA THR A 22 -24.68 -8.25 10.30
C THR A 22 -26.14 -7.81 10.18
N GLY A 23 -26.51 -6.55 10.42
CA GLY A 23 -27.91 -6.13 10.36
C GLY A 23 -28.85 -6.95 11.25
N ARG A 24 -28.35 -7.48 12.38
CA ARG A 24 -29.02 -8.39 13.33
C ARG A 24 -29.33 -9.81 12.83
N PHE A 25 -28.78 -10.26 11.70
CA PHE A 25 -28.82 -11.68 11.32
C PHE A 25 -28.08 -12.59 12.33
N VAL A 26 -27.11 -12.03 13.05
CA VAL A 26 -26.54 -12.60 14.26
C VAL A 26 -27.02 -11.76 15.44
N SER A 27 -27.98 -12.25 16.21
CA SER A 27 -28.45 -11.58 17.43
C SER A 27 -27.46 -11.77 18.61
N PRO A 28 -27.51 -10.93 19.66
CA PRO A 28 -26.56 -11.04 20.78
C PRO A 28 -26.56 -12.39 21.51
N ASP A 29 -27.73 -13.00 21.69
CA ASP A 29 -27.91 -14.36 22.24
C ASP A 29 -27.28 -15.41 21.33
N ARG A 30 -27.58 -15.36 20.03
CA ARG A 30 -27.01 -16.29 19.05
C ARG A 30 -25.49 -16.13 18.95
N LEU A 31 -24.97 -14.91 19.04
CA LEU A 31 -23.54 -14.63 19.09
C LEU A 31 -22.88 -15.32 20.29
N LEU A 32 -23.44 -15.17 21.49
CA LEU A 32 -22.90 -15.83 22.68
C LEU A 32 -22.95 -17.35 22.58
N GLU A 33 -24.04 -17.92 22.04
CA GLU A 33 -24.15 -19.36 21.80
C GLU A 33 -23.00 -19.85 20.90
N MET A 34 -22.73 -19.14 19.80
CA MET A 34 -21.64 -19.46 18.87
C MET A 34 -20.25 -19.30 19.49
N LEU A 35 -20.06 -18.32 20.38
CA LEU A 35 -18.81 -18.10 21.11
C LEU A 35 -18.57 -19.16 22.20
N ALA A 36 -19.63 -19.60 22.88
CA ALA A 36 -19.57 -20.61 23.94
C ALA A 36 -19.48 -22.04 23.37
N LYS A 37 -19.96 -22.27 22.15
CA LYS A 37 -19.97 -23.59 21.49
C LYS A 37 -19.53 -23.47 20.02
N PRO A 38 -18.26 -23.16 19.74
CA PRO A 38 -17.79 -22.91 18.37
C PRO A 38 -17.93 -24.11 17.43
N ASP A 39 -17.99 -25.33 17.99
CA ASP A 39 -18.10 -26.61 17.27
C ASP A 39 -19.53 -27.17 17.20
N CYS A 40 -20.57 -26.45 17.67
CA CYS A 40 -21.92 -27.02 17.78
C CYS A 40 -22.62 -27.29 16.43
N ASP A 41 -22.05 -26.83 15.31
CA ASP A 41 -22.61 -27.03 13.98
C ASP A 41 -22.00 -28.28 13.30
N GLU A 42 -22.59 -29.43 13.63
CA GLU A 42 -22.56 -30.74 12.96
C GLU A 42 -21.64 -30.92 11.72
N GLY A 43 -20.32 -30.79 11.92
CA GLY A 43 -19.27 -31.49 11.18
C GLY A 43 -19.14 -31.24 9.66
N ARG A 44 -19.77 -30.21 9.07
CA ARG A 44 -19.67 -29.94 7.62
C ARG A 44 -19.09 -28.59 7.22
N TYR A 45 -18.87 -27.66 8.15
CA TYR A 45 -18.37 -26.31 7.85
C TYR A 45 -17.39 -25.82 8.91
N SER A 46 -16.58 -24.80 8.58
CA SER A 46 -15.69 -24.12 9.51
C SER A 46 -16.51 -23.57 10.69
N GLY A 47 -16.15 -23.95 11.92
CA GLY A 47 -16.78 -23.45 13.14
C GLY A 47 -16.70 -21.93 13.28
N PHE A 48 -17.37 -21.38 14.29
CA PHE A 48 -17.33 -19.94 14.56
C PHE A 48 -15.88 -19.50 14.84
N PRO A 49 -15.40 -18.36 14.27
CA PRO A 49 -14.01 -17.93 14.46
C PRO A 49 -13.68 -17.73 15.94
N SER A 50 -12.42 -18.03 16.31
CA SER A 50 -11.99 -17.97 17.71
C SER A 50 -11.86 -16.51 18.16
N PRO A 51 -12.64 -16.06 19.17
CA PRO A 51 -12.49 -14.72 19.71
C PRO A 51 -11.15 -14.59 20.44
N PHE A 52 -10.57 -13.41 20.40
CA PHE A 52 -9.35 -13.10 21.14
C PHE A 52 -9.48 -11.77 21.88
N HIS A 53 -8.77 -11.63 23.00
CA HIS A 53 -8.53 -10.33 23.61
C HIS A 53 -7.10 -9.87 23.34
N LEU A 54 -6.83 -8.60 23.64
CA LEU A 54 -5.48 -8.07 23.61
C LEU A 54 -4.92 -8.03 25.02
N ASP A 55 -3.69 -8.52 25.20
CA ASP A 55 -2.95 -8.28 26.43
C ASP A 55 -2.48 -6.81 26.53
N GLU A 56 -1.81 -6.48 27.63
CA GLU A 56 -1.27 -5.13 27.87
C GLU A 56 -0.28 -4.67 26.79
N LEU A 57 0.25 -5.59 25.97
CA LEU A 57 1.19 -5.33 24.88
C LEU A 57 0.51 -5.35 23.50
N GLY A 58 -0.83 -5.44 23.45
CA GLY A 58 -1.58 -5.50 22.19
C GLY A 58 -1.45 -6.83 21.45
N LYS A 59 -1.00 -7.90 22.11
CA LYS A 59 -0.89 -9.23 21.50
C LYS A 59 -2.22 -9.99 21.64
N PRO A 60 -2.70 -10.64 20.56
CA PRO A 60 -3.92 -11.44 20.63
C PRO A 60 -3.71 -12.72 21.44
N HIS A 61 -4.60 -12.98 22.40
CA HIS A 61 -4.74 -14.28 23.07
C HIS A 61 -6.19 -14.77 22.94
N ILE A 62 -6.35 -16.03 22.57
CA ILE A 62 -7.65 -16.65 22.35
C ILE A 62 -8.42 -16.71 23.67
N LEU A 63 -9.68 -16.27 23.64
CA LEU A 63 -10.60 -16.40 24.76
C LEU A 63 -11.23 -17.80 24.75
N PRO A 64 -11.16 -18.55 25.86
CA PRO A 64 -11.78 -19.87 25.92
C PRO A 64 -13.31 -19.76 25.89
N PRO A 65 -14.03 -20.75 25.33
CA PRO A 65 -15.50 -20.70 25.25
C PRO A 65 -16.20 -20.54 26.61
N SER A 66 -15.60 -21.08 27.69
CA SER A 66 -16.10 -20.95 29.06
C SER A 66 -16.14 -19.51 29.57
N GLN A 67 -15.42 -18.59 28.94
CA GLN A 67 -15.40 -17.18 29.32
C GLN A 67 -16.75 -16.50 29.09
N TRP A 68 -17.58 -17.03 28.18
CA TRP A 68 -18.85 -16.41 27.78
C TRP A 68 -20.05 -16.82 28.63
N SER A 69 -19.92 -17.85 29.47
CA SER A 69 -21.04 -18.44 30.22
C SER A 69 -21.72 -17.45 31.18
N GLU A 70 -20.98 -16.49 31.73
CA GLU A 70 -21.58 -15.46 32.58
C GLU A 70 -22.47 -14.50 31.77
N ALA A 71 -22.01 -14.06 30.61
CA ALA A 71 -22.80 -13.20 29.73
C ALA A 71 -24.03 -13.93 29.19
N GLU A 72 -23.90 -15.22 28.83
CA GLU A 72 -25.00 -16.08 28.37
C GLU A 72 -26.12 -16.11 29.41
N GLY A 73 -25.79 -16.46 30.66
CA GLY A 73 -26.78 -16.50 31.74
C GLY A 73 -27.37 -15.14 32.14
N GLN A 74 -26.73 -14.03 31.77
CA GLN A 74 -27.29 -12.69 31.98
C GLN A 74 -28.22 -12.28 30.84
N ILE A 75 -27.91 -12.62 29.58
CA ILE A 75 -28.81 -12.41 28.44
C ILE A 75 -30.07 -13.27 28.59
N ASP A 76 -29.94 -14.53 29.04
CA ASP A 76 -31.10 -15.41 29.31
C ASP A 76 -32.08 -14.76 30.29
N LYS A 77 -31.56 -14.11 31.35
CA LYS A 77 -32.40 -13.37 32.30
C LYS A 77 -33.06 -12.14 31.67
N LEU A 78 -32.40 -11.46 30.72
CA LEU A 78 -32.99 -10.35 29.99
C LEU A 78 -34.14 -10.84 29.09
N GLU A 79 -33.97 -11.97 28.41
CA GLU A 79 -35.02 -12.59 27.58
C GLU A 79 -36.20 -13.08 28.44
N ASP A 80 -35.94 -13.78 29.56
CA ASP A 80 -36.99 -14.19 30.50
C ASP A 80 -37.84 -13.02 31.00
N ASN A 81 -37.21 -11.87 31.26
CA ASN A 81 -37.90 -10.67 31.70
C ASN A 81 -38.70 -10.01 30.57
N LEU A 82 -38.27 -10.19 29.33
CA LEU A 82 -38.96 -9.72 28.14
C LEU A 82 -40.21 -10.57 27.87
N ASP A 83 -40.09 -11.90 27.98
CA ASP A 83 -41.17 -12.85 27.76
C ASP A 83 -42.29 -12.74 28.80
N LYS A 84 -41.95 -12.40 30.06
CA LYS A 84 -42.95 -12.09 31.11
C LYS A 84 -43.90 -10.94 30.75
N LYS A 85 -43.54 -10.07 29.80
CA LYS A 85 -44.37 -8.93 29.38
C LYS A 85 -45.48 -9.30 28.39
N ASN A 86 -45.51 -10.52 27.83
CA ASN A 86 -46.50 -11.00 26.87
C ASN A 86 -46.72 -10.04 25.68
N LEU A 87 -46.04 -10.29 24.55
CA LEU A 87 -45.96 -9.40 23.37
C LEU A 87 -45.14 -8.12 23.64
N PRO A 88 -43.81 -8.24 23.79
CA PRO A 88 -42.94 -7.09 23.98
C PRO A 88 -43.05 -6.11 22.81
N SER A 89 -43.04 -4.81 23.11
CA SER A 89 -43.04 -3.77 22.09
C SER A 89 -41.73 -3.76 21.30
N LEU A 90 -41.71 -3.04 20.18
CA LEU A 90 -40.47 -2.77 19.44
C LEU A 90 -39.43 -2.08 20.33
N GLU A 91 -39.87 -1.15 21.19
CA GLU A 91 -39.01 -0.45 22.15
C GLU A 91 -38.42 -1.42 23.18
N ASP A 92 -39.22 -2.36 23.70
CA ASP A 92 -38.73 -3.39 24.63
C ASP A 92 -37.65 -4.27 23.97
N ARG A 93 -37.84 -4.67 22.70
CA ARG A 93 -36.86 -5.46 21.94
C ARG A 93 -35.60 -4.64 21.59
N GLN A 94 -35.74 -3.35 21.32
CA GLN A 94 -34.59 -2.45 21.13
C GLN A 94 -33.80 -2.26 22.43
N GLN A 95 -34.49 -2.09 23.56
CA GLN A 95 -33.88 -1.97 24.88
C GLN A 95 -33.18 -3.27 25.29
N TRP A 96 -33.80 -4.42 25.05
CA TRP A 96 -33.16 -5.73 25.24
C TRP A 96 -31.88 -5.84 24.42
N CYS A 97 -31.94 -5.49 23.13
CA CYS A 97 -30.77 -5.53 22.25
C CYS A 97 -29.64 -4.64 22.76
N LYS A 98 -29.97 -3.42 23.21
CA LYS A 98 -29.02 -2.49 23.82
C LYS A 98 -28.35 -3.10 25.06
N GLN A 99 -29.15 -3.56 26.02
CA GLN A 99 -28.67 -4.15 27.27
C GLN A 99 -27.82 -5.40 27.03
N SER A 100 -28.25 -6.29 26.14
CA SER A 100 -27.49 -7.49 25.77
C SER A 100 -26.11 -7.15 25.21
N ILE A 101 -25.98 -6.08 24.43
CA ILE A 101 -24.69 -5.65 23.89
C ILE A 101 -23.81 -5.03 24.98
N GLU A 102 -24.38 -4.25 25.90
CA GLU A 102 -23.67 -3.70 27.07
C GLU A 102 -23.08 -4.79 27.98
N LEU A 103 -23.65 -6.00 27.98
CA LEU A 103 -23.09 -7.16 28.69
C LEU A 103 -21.88 -7.79 27.98
N ILE A 104 -21.75 -7.61 26.67
CA ILE A 104 -20.66 -8.17 25.85
C ILE A 104 -19.46 -7.21 25.79
N MET A 105 -19.70 -5.89 25.80
CA MET A 105 -18.66 -4.85 25.75
C MET A 105 -17.48 -5.05 26.74
N PRO A 106 -17.70 -5.44 28.02
CA PRO A 106 -16.61 -5.54 29.00
C PRO A 106 -15.54 -6.58 28.66
N TYR A 107 -15.86 -7.57 27.81
CA TYR A 107 -14.92 -8.62 27.42
C TYR A 107 -13.78 -8.12 26.53
N ARG A 108 -13.95 -6.97 25.87
CA ARG A 108 -12.97 -6.38 24.93
C ARG A 108 -12.35 -7.44 24.01
N ALA A 109 -13.23 -8.22 23.41
CA ALA A 109 -12.89 -9.32 22.53
C ALA A 109 -13.02 -8.90 21.06
N TYR A 110 -12.24 -9.54 20.20
CA TYR A 110 -12.15 -9.26 18.77
C TYR A 110 -12.23 -10.56 17.96
N LEU A 111 -12.66 -10.43 16.71
CA LEU A 111 -12.61 -11.47 15.68
C LEU A 111 -11.86 -10.91 14.48
N TRP A 112 -11.06 -11.74 13.83
CA TRP A 112 -10.44 -11.34 12.57
C TRP A 112 -11.51 -11.18 11.49
N LEU A 113 -11.46 -10.06 10.77
CA LEU A 113 -12.52 -9.69 9.82
C LEU A 113 -12.65 -10.72 8.69
N ASP A 114 -11.53 -11.18 8.13
CA ASP A 114 -11.48 -12.16 7.04
C ASP A 114 -11.98 -13.55 7.45
N GLU A 115 -11.70 -13.97 8.69
CA GLU A 115 -12.25 -15.22 9.25
C GLU A 115 -13.76 -15.11 9.45
N PHE A 116 -14.23 -13.96 9.96
CA PHE A 116 -15.65 -13.71 10.15
C PHE A 116 -16.42 -13.58 8.82
N GLU A 117 -15.86 -12.91 7.82
CA GLU A 117 -16.42 -12.84 6.46
C GLU A 117 -16.62 -14.23 5.86
N THR A 118 -15.61 -15.11 6.00
CA THR A 118 -15.68 -16.50 5.54
C THR A 118 -16.79 -17.27 6.25
N PHE A 119 -16.87 -17.14 7.58
CA PHE A 119 -17.94 -17.75 8.38
C PHE A 119 -19.32 -17.23 7.95
N PHE A 120 -19.48 -15.92 7.83
CA PHE A 120 -20.77 -15.28 7.58
C PHE A 120 -21.30 -15.59 6.17
N GLU A 121 -20.44 -15.68 5.16
CA GLU A 121 -20.83 -16.12 3.82
C GLU A 121 -21.36 -17.57 3.83
N ASN A 122 -20.76 -18.46 4.62
CA ASN A 122 -21.25 -19.82 4.80
C ASN A 122 -22.58 -19.84 5.58
N TYR A 123 -22.69 -19.04 6.64
CA TYR A 123 -23.91 -18.87 7.42
C TYR A 123 -25.07 -18.39 6.54
N ARG A 124 -24.82 -17.37 5.71
CA ARG A 124 -25.78 -16.80 4.75
C ARG A 124 -26.32 -17.86 3.79
N ARG A 125 -25.46 -18.69 3.21
CA ARG A 125 -25.86 -19.77 2.30
C ARG A 125 -26.71 -20.85 2.98
N ARG A 126 -26.44 -21.16 4.25
CA ARG A 126 -27.18 -22.17 5.00
C ARG A 126 -28.61 -21.74 5.29
N PHE A 127 -28.81 -20.47 5.61
CA PHE A 127 -30.11 -19.93 6.01
C PHE A 127 -30.86 -19.20 4.89
N ASP A 128 -30.36 -19.29 3.65
CA ASP A 128 -30.94 -18.65 2.45
C ASP A 128 -31.27 -17.17 2.68
N LEU A 129 -30.35 -16.45 3.33
CA LEU A 129 -30.53 -15.04 3.66
C LEU A 129 -30.29 -14.19 2.39
N GLU A 130 -31.31 -13.46 1.95
CA GLU A 130 -31.22 -12.55 0.80
C GLU A 130 -30.29 -11.36 1.11
N ASN A 131 -29.11 -11.34 0.47
CA ASN A 131 -28.19 -10.20 0.42
C ASN A 131 -27.79 -9.50 1.74
N PRO A 132 -27.46 -10.18 2.86
CA PRO A 132 -26.74 -9.52 3.94
C PRO A 132 -25.25 -9.39 3.60
N GLU A 133 -24.84 -8.22 3.14
CA GLU A 133 -23.43 -7.84 3.18
C GLU A 133 -23.06 -7.39 4.60
N ILE A 134 -21.82 -7.64 5.01
CA ILE A 134 -21.29 -7.11 6.27
C ILE A 134 -21.17 -5.59 6.12
N CYS A 135 -21.95 -4.85 6.91
CA CYS A 135 -21.92 -3.40 6.93
C CYS A 135 -20.89 -2.91 7.95
N LEU A 136 -19.71 -2.53 7.49
CA LEU A 136 -18.67 -1.93 8.34
C LEU A 136 -19.02 -0.53 8.84
N HIS A 137 -20.11 0.07 8.35
CA HIS A 137 -20.61 1.37 8.79
C HIS A 137 -22.03 1.26 9.38
N PRO A 138 -22.25 0.41 10.39
CA PRO A 138 -23.60 0.14 10.85
C PRO A 138 -24.16 1.34 11.64
N PHE A 139 -25.50 1.40 11.70
CA PHE A 139 -26.18 2.32 12.60
C PHE A 139 -26.14 1.76 14.03
N MET A 140 -25.60 2.53 14.98
CA MET A 140 -25.50 2.16 16.39
C MET A 140 -26.17 3.23 17.26
N PRO A 141 -26.69 2.87 18.45
CA PRO A 141 -27.07 3.86 19.46
C PRO A 141 -25.90 4.80 19.77
N ILE A 142 -26.19 6.07 20.06
CA ILE A 142 -25.18 7.12 20.30
C ILE A 142 -24.21 6.68 21.41
N GLU A 143 -24.72 6.07 22.47
CA GLU A 143 -23.91 5.61 23.61
C GLU A 143 -22.92 4.52 23.22
N HIS A 144 -23.29 3.65 22.28
CA HIS A 144 -22.42 2.59 21.77
C HIS A 144 -21.41 3.15 20.78
N GLU A 145 -21.80 4.13 19.97
CA GLU A 145 -20.86 4.84 19.09
C GLU A 145 -19.82 5.62 19.91
N GLU A 146 -20.24 6.29 20.99
CA GLU A 146 -19.36 6.96 21.94
C GLU A 146 -18.45 5.97 22.68
N HIS A 147 -19.00 4.82 23.11
CA HIS A 147 -18.21 3.74 23.70
C HIS A 147 -17.13 3.28 22.72
N PHE A 148 -17.49 2.92 21.48
CA PHE A 148 -16.55 2.50 20.44
C PHE A 148 -15.44 3.55 20.23
N LYS A 149 -15.81 4.84 20.08
CA LYS A 149 -14.85 5.93 19.95
C LYS A 149 -13.95 6.12 21.17
N LYS A 150 -14.34 5.64 22.35
CA LYS A 150 -13.57 5.74 23.58
C LYS A 150 -12.68 4.53 23.82
N THR A 151 -13.17 3.32 23.53
CA THR A 151 -12.56 2.05 23.95
C THR A 151 -11.93 1.26 22.81
N GLU A 152 -12.40 1.47 21.58
CA GLU A 152 -11.97 0.76 20.38
C GLU A 152 -11.12 1.64 19.44
N LYS A 153 -10.67 2.80 19.95
CA LYS A 153 -9.54 3.53 19.37
C LYS A 153 -8.28 2.69 19.54
N PHE A 154 -8.01 1.85 18.54
CA PHE A 154 -6.67 1.32 18.28
C PHE A 154 -5.84 2.24 17.38
N ASP A 155 -6.20 3.52 17.34
CA ASP A 155 -5.22 4.59 17.21
C ASP A 155 -4.93 5.12 18.62
N ASP A 156 -3.68 4.94 19.08
CA ASP A 156 -3.07 5.41 20.35
C ASP A 156 -2.95 4.42 21.54
N ALA A 157 -3.00 3.11 21.32
CA ALA A 157 -2.57 2.12 22.32
C ALA A 157 -1.03 1.99 22.49
N ASN A 158 -0.26 3.03 22.10
CA ASN A 158 1.17 3.18 22.39
C ASN A 158 1.42 4.31 23.39
N LYS A 159 0.85 4.23 24.60
CA LYS A 159 1.18 5.17 25.68
C LYS A 159 1.79 4.56 26.93
N VAL A 160 2.23 3.30 26.87
CA VAL A 160 3.19 2.77 27.84
C VAL A 160 4.25 1.98 27.07
N GLY A 161 5.36 2.67 26.79
CA GLY A 161 6.47 2.20 25.95
C GLY A 161 6.30 2.66 24.51
N ASN A 162 6.83 3.84 24.17
CA ASN A 162 6.75 4.49 22.84
C ASN A 162 7.33 3.66 21.67
N LEU A 163 7.65 2.38 21.83
CA LEU A 163 8.35 1.58 20.84
C LEU A 163 7.38 0.86 19.89
N ILE A 164 7.42 1.21 18.61
CA ILE A 164 6.72 0.53 17.49
C ILE A 164 7.67 -0.42 16.76
N ASN A 165 7.14 -1.52 16.22
CA ASN A 165 7.94 -2.48 15.45
C ASN A 165 8.33 -1.94 14.07
N PHE A 166 9.23 -2.64 13.38
CA PHE A 166 9.70 -2.29 12.04
C PHE A 166 8.57 -2.18 11.00
N TYR A 167 7.60 -3.09 11.00
CA TYR A 167 6.52 -3.07 9.99
C TYR A 167 5.64 -1.82 10.10
N LEU A 168 5.28 -1.42 11.33
CA LEU A 168 4.51 -0.20 11.57
C LEU A 168 5.36 1.04 11.27
N THR A 169 6.63 1.02 11.65
CA THR A 169 7.59 2.09 11.30
C THR A 169 7.70 2.26 9.79
N LYS A 170 7.85 1.16 9.06
CA LYS A 170 7.89 1.15 7.59
C LYS A 170 6.60 1.72 7.03
N SER A 171 5.44 1.29 7.50
CA SER A 171 4.14 1.82 7.03
C SER A 171 4.05 3.36 7.19
N ILE A 172 4.43 3.88 8.36
CA ILE A 172 4.42 5.33 8.63
C ILE A 172 5.38 6.07 7.69
N LEU A 173 6.63 5.60 7.59
CA LEU A 173 7.65 6.24 6.75
C LEU A 173 7.35 6.09 5.25
N ASP A 174 6.73 4.99 4.85
CA ASP A 174 6.33 4.73 3.46
C ASP A 174 5.20 5.66 3.03
N SER A 175 4.20 5.87 3.89
CA SER A 175 3.11 6.82 3.62
C SER A 175 3.61 8.27 3.44
N ARG A 176 4.73 8.63 4.07
CA ARG A 176 5.29 9.98 4.05
C ARG A 176 6.31 10.20 2.93
N PHE A 177 7.11 9.18 2.63
CA PHE A 177 8.32 9.34 1.82
C PHE A 177 8.44 8.30 0.70
N GLN A 178 7.52 7.33 0.57
CA GLN A 178 7.63 6.17 -0.33
C GLN A 178 8.94 5.40 -0.06
N THR A 179 9.09 4.97 1.19
CA THR A 179 10.35 4.48 1.77
C THR A 179 10.54 3.00 1.51
N THR A 180 11.75 2.62 1.10
CA THR A 180 12.17 1.23 0.98
C THR A 180 12.78 0.66 2.27
N THR A 181 12.82 -0.66 2.38
CA THR A 181 13.44 -1.33 3.54
C THR A 181 14.93 -0.99 3.65
N GLU A 182 15.61 -0.87 2.51
CA GLU A 182 17.01 -0.50 2.41
C GLU A 182 17.27 0.93 2.90
N GLU A 183 16.36 1.87 2.61
CA GLU A 183 16.46 3.24 3.12
C GLU A 183 16.38 3.30 4.64
N ILE A 184 15.46 2.56 5.25
CA ILE A 184 15.35 2.49 6.72
C ILE A 184 16.63 1.91 7.32
N ALA A 185 17.15 0.83 6.73
CA ALA A 185 18.39 0.22 7.16
C ALA A 185 19.58 1.19 7.05
N MET A 186 19.63 2.00 5.98
CA MET A 186 20.64 3.03 5.84
C MET A 186 20.52 4.12 6.89
N TRP A 187 19.33 4.62 7.18
CA TRP A 187 19.16 5.65 8.21
C TRP A 187 19.58 5.16 9.59
N ILE A 188 19.37 3.88 9.89
CA ILE A 188 19.90 3.28 11.12
C ILE A 188 21.43 3.21 11.08
N THR A 189 22.00 2.75 9.98
CA THR A 189 23.46 2.61 9.80
C THR A 189 24.19 3.95 9.85
N THR A 190 23.62 5.00 9.30
CA THR A 190 24.19 6.36 9.36
C THR A 190 23.91 7.08 10.69
N GLY A 191 23.13 6.45 11.58
CA GLY A 191 22.71 7.04 12.86
C GLY A 191 21.68 8.16 12.72
N GLU A 192 21.07 8.34 11.55
CA GLU A 192 19.96 9.27 11.34
C GLU A 192 18.69 8.79 12.05
N LEU A 193 18.46 7.47 12.08
CA LEU A 193 17.31 6.86 12.71
C LEU A 193 17.74 5.91 13.83
N LYS A 194 17.18 6.08 15.02
CA LYS A 194 17.47 5.21 16.16
C LYS A 194 16.54 4.01 16.15
N ALA A 195 17.13 2.83 16.13
CA ALA A 195 16.45 1.57 16.41
C ALA A 195 16.83 1.07 17.80
N TYR A 196 15.99 0.23 18.40
CA TYR A 196 16.17 -0.34 19.72
C TYR A 196 15.92 -1.85 19.64
N ARG A 197 16.68 -2.64 20.41
CA ARG A 197 16.42 -4.08 20.55
C ARG A 197 15.32 -4.30 21.57
N ASN A 198 14.32 -5.10 21.22
CA ASN A 198 13.41 -5.62 22.21
C ASN A 198 14.03 -6.86 22.88
N LYS A 199 14.68 -6.65 24.03
CA LYS A 199 15.01 -7.74 24.94
C LYS A 199 14.33 -7.48 26.28
N LYS A 200 13.56 -8.47 26.73
CA LYS A 200 12.92 -8.60 28.05
C LYS A 200 13.83 -8.39 29.29
N PHE A 201 15.08 -7.94 29.14
CA PHE A 201 16.10 -8.06 30.19
C PHE A 201 17.01 -6.84 30.44
N ASP A 202 17.00 -5.80 29.60
CA ASP A 202 17.80 -4.61 29.90
C ASP A 202 16.90 -3.46 30.34
N LYS A 203 17.17 -2.94 31.54
CA LYS A 203 16.51 -1.75 32.09
C LYS A 203 16.92 -0.45 31.36
N GLU A 204 17.80 -0.56 30.38
CA GLU A 204 18.38 0.55 29.63
C GLU A 204 18.05 0.42 28.14
N GLU A 205 17.69 1.55 27.51
CA GLU A 205 17.41 1.65 26.09
C GLU A 205 18.71 1.47 25.28
N VAL A 206 19.11 0.22 25.01
CA VAL A 206 20.33 -0.06 24.22
C VAL A 206 20.04 0.19 22.74
N PRO A 207 20.74 1.14 22.07
CA PRO A 207 20.59 1.37 20.64
C PRO A 207 20.93 0.09 19.85
N PHE A 208 20.06 -0.24 18.90
CA PHE A 208 20.32 -1.26 17.90
C PHE A 208 21.30 -0.70 16.88
N ASP A 209 22.43 -1.39 16.72
CA ASP A 209 23.43 -1.12 15.69
C ASP A 209 23.69 -2.42 14.91
N PHE A 210 23.65 -2.31 13.58
CA PHE A 210 23.98 -3.40 12.66
C PHE A 210 25.43 -3.89 12.86
N HIS A 211 26.36 -3.01 13.28
CA HIS A 211 27.75 -3.37 13.53
C HIS A 211 27.93 -4.34 14.71
N ILE A 212 27.02 -4.32 15.71
CA ILE A 212 27.14 -5.17 16.90
C ILE A 212 26.65 -6.61 16.64
N ARG A 213 25.88 -6.86 15.56
CA ARG A 213 25.33 -8.20 15.24
C ARG A 213 26.19 -9.01 14.27
N ASN A 214 27.07 -8.37 13.50
CA ASN A 214 27.75 -8.99 12.35
C ASN A 214 29.17 -9.51 12.58
N PHE A 215 29.56 -9.76 13.83
CA PHE A 215 30.76 -10.59 14.07
C PHE A 215 30.52 -12.08 13.79
N LEU A 216 29.27 -12.50 13.53
CA LEU A 216 28.87 -13.89 13.31
C LEU A 216 27.88 -14.01 12.14
N GLU A 217 28.45 -14.17 10.94
CA GLU A 217 28.02 -15.08 9.85
C GLU A 217 26.74 -14.84 9.01
N ASP A 218 25.87 -13.85 9.24
CA ASP A 218 24.69 -13.63 8.35
C ASP A 218 24.57 -12.20 7.78
N ASP A 219 24.76 -12.06 6.46
CA ASP A 219 24.55 -10.82 5.67
C ASP A 219 23.06 -10.38 5.58
N ASN A 220 22.19 -10.91 6.45
CA ASN A 220 20.75 -10.72 6.38
C ASN A 220 20.27 -9.60 7.32
N TYR A 221 20.40 -8.35 6.86
CA TYR A 221 19.91 -7.18 7.60
C TYR A 221 18.38 -7.18 7.79
N ILE A 222 17.62 -7.91 6.96
CA ILE A 222 16.17 -8.00 7.07
C ILE A 222 15.76 -8.67 8.38
N ALA A 223 16.38 -9.80 8.72
CA ALA A 223 16.14 -10.49 9.99
C ALA A 223 16.48 -9.59 11.20
N ALA A 224 17.46 -8.70 11.03
CA ALA A 224 17.83 -7.75 12.06
C ALA A 224 16.84 -6.57 12.17
N LEU A 225 16.24 -6.13 11.05
CA LEU A 225 15.14 -5.17 11.04
C LEU A 225 13.85 -5.75 11.62
N ASP A 226 13.55 -7.03 11.38
CA ASP A 226 12.34 -7.68 11.93
C ASP A 226 12.30 -7.64 13.47
N GLU A 227 13.47 -7.61 14.12
CA GLU A 227 13.58 -7.48 15.57
C GLU A 227 13.73 -6.02 16.06
N ALA A 228 13.87 -5.07 15.15
CA ALA A 228 14.07 -3.66 15.47
C ALA A 228 12.77 -2.98 15.91
N HIS A 229 12.89 -2.15 16.95
CA HIS A 229 11.82 -1.32 17.47
C HIS A 229 12.23 0.15 17.45
N PHE A 230 11.27 1.07 17.35
CA PHE A 230 11.51 2.50 17.11
C PHE A 230 10.60 3.35 17.96
N LYS A 231 11.06 4.50 18.45
CA LYS A 231 10.17 5.40 19.19
C LYS A 231 9.17 6.05 18.23
N ARG A 232 7.88 5.85 18.44
CA ARG A 232 6.80 6.38 17.60
C ARG A 232 6.90 7.89 17.42
N ASP A 233 7.05 8.64 18.51
CA ASP A 233 7.21 10.10 18.46
C ASP A 233 8.43 10.51 17.62
N GLU A 234 9.53 9.75 17.67
CA GLU A 234 10.71 10.00 16.83
C GLU A 234 10.41 9.71 15.36
N ILE A 235 9.68 8.62 15.05
CA ILE A 235 9.27 8.26 13.68
C ILE A 235 8.31 9.29 13.09
N GLU A 236 7.34 9.77 13.86
CA GLU A 236 6.33 10.73 13.39
C GLU A 236 6.95 12.08 13.02
N ILE A 237 7.99 12.53 13.75
CA ILE A 237 8.71 13.78 13.44
C ILE A 237 9.94 13.56 12.55
N PHE A 238 10.33 12.31 12.28
CA PHE A 238 11.55 12.00 11.53
C PHE A 238 11.55 12.65 10.15
N GLN A 239 12.68 13.24 9.78
CA GLN A 239 12.94 13.82 8.46
C GLN A 239 14.33 13.35 7.99
N PRO A 240 14.41 12.54 6.93
CA PRO A 240 15.70 12.01 6.47
C PRO A 240 16.54 13.15 5.89
N LYS A 241 17.83 13.20 6.27
CA LYS A 241 18.78 14.15 5.67
C LYS A 241 19.19 13.69 4.27
N LYS A 242 19.23 12.37 4.06
CA LYS A 242 19.57 11.72 2.80
C LYS A 242 18.51 10.70 2.41
N ARG A 243 18.21 10.63 1.12
CA ARG A 243 17.36 9.58 0.51
C ARG A 243 18.26 8.63 -0.26
N TYR A 244 17.85 7.36 -0.37
CA TYR A 244 18.65 6.35 -1.05
C TYR A 244 17.84 5.62 -2.11
N ILE A 245 18.50 5.17 -3.16
CA ILE A 245 17.92 4.33 -4.20
C ILE A 245 18.69 3.01 -4.28
N SER A 246 17.97 1.88 -4.34
CA SER A 246 18.61 0.58 -4.49
C SER A 246 19.26 0.42 -5.85
N ARG A 247 20.32 -0.40 -5.94
CA ARG A 247 20.97 -0.72 -7.22
C ARG A 247 19.99 -1.20 -8.27
N LYS A 248 19.05 -2.07 -7.88
CA LYS A 248 18.00 -2.58 -8.77
C LYS A 248 17.15 -1.44 -9.33
N ALA A 249 16.67 -0.54 -8.46
CA ALA A 249 15.86 0.60 -8.87
C ALA A 249 16.67 1.60 -9.71
N LEU A 250 17.95 1.82 -9.39
CA LEU A 250 18.85 2.67 -10.17
C LEU A 250 19.07 2.12 -11.59
N VAL A 251 19.36 0.82 -11.70
CA VAL A 251 19.54 0.17 -13.00
C VAL A 251 18.27 0.27 -13.83
N GLN A 252 17.10 -0.01 -13.25
CA GLN A 252 15.81 0.15 -13.93
C GLN A 252 15.56 1.61 -14.35
N ARG A 253 15.96 2.58 -13.52
CA ARG A 253 15.80 4.00 -13.82
C ARG A 253 16.68 4.46 -14.97
N TRP A 254 17.88 3.88 -15.12
CA TRP A 254 18.86 4.27 -16.13
C TRP A 254 18.91 3.34 -17.35
N GLU A 255 18.17 2.23 -17.38
CA GLU A 255 18.29 1.20 -18.43
C GLU A 255 18.06 1.74 -19.86
N TYR A 256 17.23 2.76 -20.02
CA TYR A 256 16.95 3.38 -21.33
C TYR A 256 17.94 4.48 -21.74
N SER A 257 18.86 4.87 -20.84
CA SER A 257 19.86 5.90 -21.10
C SER A 257 21.18 5.34 -21.67
N PHE A 258 21.30 4.02 -21.76
CA PHE A 258 22.50 3.30 -22.20
C PHE A 258 22.14 2.29 -23.29
N ALA A 259 23.10 1.92 -24.14
CA ALA A 259 22.86 1.01 -25.25
C ALA A 259 22.56 -0.43 -24.76
N ASP A 260 23.21 -0.83 -23.66
CA ASP A 260 22.99 -2.11 -23.01
C ASP A 260 23.32 -2.05 -21.51
N LYS A 261 22.99 -3.16 -20.83
CA LYS A 261 23.19 -3.31 -19.38
C LYS A 261 24.68 -3.33 -19.00
N GLU A 262 25.56 -3.81 -19.87
CA GLU A 262 27.00 -3.87 -19.58
C GLU A 262 27.61 -2.46 -19.58
N GLU A 263 27.21 -1.62 -20.53
CA GLU A 263 27.59 -0.20 -20.59
C GLU A 263 27.13 0.54 -19.32
N LEU A 264 25.89 0.34 -18.89
CA LEU A 264 25.33 0.92 -17.66
C LEU A 264 26.10 0.47 -16.40
N GLU A 265 26.38 -0.82 -16.25
CA GLU A 265 27.15 -1.34 -15.11
C GLU A 265 28.58 -0.81 -15.10
N ASN A 266 29.22 -0.71 -16.27
CA ASN A 266 30.55 -0.12 -16.40
C ASN A 266 30.54 1.38 -16.07
N PHE A 267 29.49 2.10 -16.44
CA PHE A 267 29.30 3.50 -16.10
C PHE A 267 29.16 3.70 -14.58
N ILE A 268 28.28 2.93 -13.92
CA ILE A 268 28.10 2.95 -12.46
C ILE A 268 29.45 2.68 -11.77
N ARG A 269 30.16 1.63 -12.19
CA ARG A 269 31.49 1.28 -11.65
C ARG A 269 32.51 2.40 -11.84
N ALA A 270 32.51 3.07 -13.00
CA ALA A 270 33.43 4.17 -13.28
C ALA A 270 33.17 5.37 -12.35
N ARG A 271 31.90 5.77 -12.18
CA ARG A 271 31.53 6.89 -11.29
C ARG A 271 31.77 6.60 -9.82
N ALA A 272 31.60 5.34 -9.39
CA ALA A 272 31.92 4.89 -8.06
C ALA A 272 33.45 4.89 -7.80
N LYS A 273 34.22 4.12 -8.60
CA LYS A 273 35.64 3.85 -8.32
C LYS A 273 36.60 4.93 -8.78
N LYS A 274 36.37 5.56 -9.93
CA LYS A 274 37.34 6.49 -10.54
C LYS A 274 37.11 7.93 -10.10
N GLU A 275 35.87 8.29 -9.80
CA GLU A 275 35.47 9.68 -9.53
C GLU A 275 35.01 9.92 -8.09
N GLY A 276 34.67 8.87 -7.34
CA GLY A 276 34.14 8.99 -5.98
C GLY A 276 32.80 9.76 -5.91
N ARG A 277 32.02 9.75 -7.00
CA ARG A 277 30.79 10.56 -7.15
C ARG A 277 29.49 9.77 -7.04
N LEU A 278 29.56 8.44 -7.07
CA LEU A 278 28.41 7.54 -6.93
C LEU A 278 28.81 6.39 -6.00
N LEU A 279 28.98 6.70 -4.73
CA LEU A 279 29.38 5.69 -3.74
C LEU A 279 28.22 4.73 -3.48
N GLU A 280 28.53 3.44 -3.52
CA GLU A 280 27.62 2.38 -3.14
C GLU A 280 27.74 2.14 -1.63
N TYR A 281 26.60 2.19 -0.95
CA TYR A 281 26.49 1.93 0.48
C TYR A 281 25.80 0.59 0.69
N HIS A 282 26.28 -0.18 1.65
CA HIS A 282 25.66 -1.41 2.07
C HIS A 282 24.99 -1.21 3.45
N PRO A 283 23.74 -1.65 3.63
CA PRO A 283 22.98 -1.46 4.87
C PRO A 283 23.59 -2.07 6.15
N ILE A 284 24.62 -2.92 6.04
CA ILE A 284 25.29 -3.51 7.20
C ILE A 284 26.66 -2.89 7.44
N THR A 285 27.44 -2.71 6.37
CA THR A 285 28.86 -2.40 6.45
C THR A 285 29.16 -0.93 6.18
N GLY A 286 28.14 -0.15 5.78
CA GLY A 286 28.30 1.25 5.41
C GLY A 286 28.92 1.41 4.01
N VAL A 287 29.84 2.34 3.84
CA VAL A 287 30.47 2.63 2.54
C VAL A 287 31.24 1.41 2.06
N VAL A 288 30.90 0.89 0.87
CA VAL A 288 31.70 -0.15 0.22
C VAL A 288 32.51 0.53 -0.89
N GLU A 289 33.82 0.74 -0.66
CA GLU A 289 34.72 1.37 -1.65
C GLU A 289 34.81 0.58 -2.97
N THR A 290 34.37 -0.68 -2.97
CA THR A 290 34.29 -1.51 -4.16
C THR A 290 32.85 -1.73 -4.56
N ALA A 291 32.43 -1.11 -5.67
CA ALA A 291 31.36 -1.61 -6.54
C ALA A 291 31.78 -2.98 -7.11
N GLY A 292 31.89 -3.97 -6.23
CA GLY A 292 32.19 -5.38 -6.50
C GLY A 292 30.94 -6.20 -6.28
N GLU A 293 30.95 -7.43 -6.78
CA GLU A 293 29.84 -8.42 -6.76
C GLU A 293 29.38 -8.85 -5.35
N LEU A 294 29.84 -8.14 -4.32
CA LEU A 294 29.55 -8.42 -2.93
C LEU A 294 28.25 -7.71 -2.56
N TYR A 295 27.19 -8.50 -2.57
CA TYR A 295 25.90 -8.27 -1.91
C TYR A 295 24.95 -7.34 -2.68
N GLY A 296 23.95 -7.94 -3.34
CA GLY A 296 22.91 -7.27 -4.13
C GLY A 296 21.96 -6.32 -3.39
N ALA A 297 22.33 -5.86 -2.19
CA ALA A 297 21.61 -4.91 -1.35
C ALA A 297 22.21 -3.48 -1.37
N GLY A 298 23.14 -3.19 -2.28
CA GLY A 298 23.76 -1.87 -2.41
C GLY A 298 22.74 -0.76 -2.73
N VAL A 299 22.93 0.40 -2.11
CA VAL A 299 22.14 1.61 -2.34
C VAL A 299 23.01 2.83 -2.61
N PHE A 300 22.43 3.84 -3.26
CA PHE A 300 23.11 5.06 -3.68
C PHE A 300 22.40 6.29 -3.11
N ASP A 301 23.17 7.32 -2.76
CA ASP A 301 22.61 8.62 -2.37
C ASP A 301 21.84 9.22 -3.55
N LEU A 302 20.55 9.48 -3.36
CA LEU A 302 19.66 9.96 -4.41
C LEU A 302 20.09 11.34 -4.93
N ASN A 303 20.72 12.19 -4.09
CA ASN A 303 21.22 13.48 -4.53
C ASN A 303 22.41 13.33 -5.49
N ASP A 304 23.26 12.33 -5.29
CA ASP A 304 24.39 12.08 -6.18
C ASP A 304 23.92 11.49 -7.51
N VAL A 305 22.91 10.61 -7.47
CA VAL A 305 22.18 10.13 -8.65
C VAL A 305 21.61 11.31 -9.45
N GLN A 306 20.90 12.23 -8.79
CA GLN A 306 20.32 13.41 -9.46
C GLN A 306 21.39 14.32 -10.07
N LYS A 307 22.50 14.59 -9.38
CA LYS A 307 23.61 15.37 -9.96
C LYS A 307 24.19 14.70 -11.21
N ILE A 308 24.24 13.36 -11.25
CA ILE A 308 24.70 12.63 -12.43
C ILE A 308 23.65 12.70 -13.54
N GLU A 309 22.37 12.64 -13.20
CA GLU A 309 21.27 12.82 -14.15
C GLU A 309 21.27 14.22 -14.78
N ASP A 310 21.51 15.27 -13.99
CA ASP A 310 21.69 16.62 -14.50
C ASP A 310 22.88 16.72 -15.47
N LEU A 311 23.92 15.89 -15.27
CA LEU A 311 25.03 15.77 -16.21
C LEU A 311 24.67 14.95 -17.46
N PHE A 312 23.80 13.94 -17.34
CA PHE A 312 23.26 13.23 -18.50
C PHE A 312 22.49 14.17 -19.41
N ASP A 313 21.60 14.97 -18.83
CA ASP A 313 20.83 15.95 -19.59
C ASP A 313 21.74 16.94 -20.29
N ASN A 314 22.83 17.38 -19.67
CA ASN A 314 23.83 18.25 -20.32
C ASN A 314 24.66 17.55 -21.42
N LYS A 315 24.96 16.25 -21.29
CA LYS A 315 25.65 15.47 -22.33
C LYS A 315 24.72 15.20 -23.52
N LEU A 316 23.48 14.79 -23.25
CA LEU A 316 22.39 14.66 -24.23
C LEU A 316 22.07 16.00 -24.89
N LEU A 317 22.08 17.12 -24.16
CA LEU A 317 21.92 18.47 -24.72
C LEU A 317 23.07 18.80 -25.68
N ASN A 318 24.31 18.52 -25.30
CA ASN A 318 25.49 18.79 -26.11
C ASN A 318 25.56 17.89 -27.37
N GLU A 319 25.24 16.61 -27.23
CA GLU A 319 25.17 15.67 -28.37
C GLU A 319 24.00 16.01 -29.30
N ARG A 320 22.85 16.43 -28.75
CA ARG A 320 21.72 16.96 -29.54
C ARG A 320 22.06 18.28 -30.22
N GLN A 321 22.74 19.20 -29.55
CA GLN A 321 23.17 20.47 -30.15
C GLN A 321 24.20 20.25 -31.25
N LYS A 322 25.11 19.30 -31.08
CA LYS A 322 26.09 18.89 -32.09
C LYS A 322 25.40 18.21 -33.29
N ALA A 323 24.47 17.30 -33.04
CA ALA A 323 23.67 16.66 -34.09
C ALA A 323 22.78 17.67 -34.84
N VAL A 324 22.15 18.63 -34.14
CA VAL A 324 21.37 19.71 -34.75
C VAL A 324 22.25 20.65 -35.59
N ALA A 325 23.48 20.93 -35.15
CA ALA A 325 24.43 21.73 -35.91
C ALA A 325 24.91 21.00 -37.18
N GLU A 326 25.17 19.69 -37.09
CA GLU A 326 25.56 18.85 -38.22
C GLU A 326 24.41 18.64 -39.22
N ILE A 327 23.16 18.48 -38.75
CA ILE A 327 21.95 18.39 -39.59
C ILE A 327 21.63 19.73 -40.28
N LYS A 328 21.80 20.86 -39.58
CA LYS A 328 21.66 22.20 -40.20
C LYS A 328 22.74 22.46 -41.26
N ALA A 329 23.93 21.89 -41.10
CA ALA A 329 25.01 21.99 -42.07
C ALA A 329 24.82 21.05 -43.27
N SER A 330 24.03 19.97 -43.13
CA SER A 330 23.97 18.89 -44.13
C SER A 330 22.71 18.85 -45.02
N ARG A 331 21.67 19.67 -44.80
CA ARG A 331 20.44 19.55 -45.61
C ARG A 331 19.88 20.83 -46.24
N ILE A 332 19.81 20.72 -47.56
CA ILE A 332 18.99 21.31 -48.64
C ILE A 332 17.88 22.30 -48.19
N PRO A 333 17.70 23.46 -48.88
CA PRO A 333 16.72 24.47 -48.49
C PRO A 333 15.28 23.95 -48.41
N LYS A 334 14.57 24.35 -47.35
CA LYS A 334 13.18 24.01 -47.00
C LYS A 334 12.09 24.42 -48.01
N SER A 335 12.41 24.89 -49.22
CA SER A 335 11.42 25.51 -50.11
C SER A 335 10.64 24.55 -51.02
N ASP A 336 11.05 23.29 -51.17
CA ASP A 336 10.58 22.48 -52.31
C ASP A 336 9.82 21.19 -51.92
N TRP A 337 9.41 21.03 -50.67
CA TRP A 337 8.69 19.82 -50.27
C TRP A 337 7.21 19.95 -50.63
N ASN A 338 6.78 19.18 -51.64
CA ASN A 338 5.38 19.07 -52.02
C ASN A 338 4.63 18.24 -50.95
N ILE A 339 3.62 18.85 -50.33
CA ILE A 339 2.80 18.25 -49.26
C ILE A 339 2.19 16.91 -49.68
N GLN A 340 1.89 16.71 -50.97
CA GLN A 340 1.33 15.45 -51.45
C GLN A 340 2.36 14.31 -51.40
N GLN A 341 3.63 14.57 -51.67
CA GLN A 341 4.70 13.56 -51.58
C GLN A 341 4.93 13.10 -50.14
N LEU A 342 4.73 13.99 -49.16
CA LEU A 342 4.80 13.65 -47.74
C LEU A 342 3.66 12.72 -47.31
N LEU A 343 2.44 12.92 -47.86
CA LEU A 343 1.28 12.10 -47.53
C LEU A 343 1.32 10.72 -48.19
N ASP A 344 1.96 10.61 -49.35
CA ASP A 344 2.06 9.37 -50.11
C ASP A 344 3.25 8.49 -49.67
N MET A 345 4.14 9.01 -48.81
CA MET A 345 5.27 8.25 -48.29
C MET A 345 4.82 7.22 -47.23
N PRO A 346 5.26 5.95 -47.32
CA PRO A 346 5.09 4.98 -46.25
C PRO A 346 5.66 5.52 -44.94
N LEU A 347 4.92 5.33 -43.84
CA LEU A 347 5.31 5.85 -42.52
C LEU A 347 6.75 5.45 -42.12
N SER A 348 7.18 4.25 -42.52
CA SER A 348 8.55 3.75 -42.30
C SER A 348 9.62 4.55 -43.04
N GLU A 349 9.35 4.99 -44.27
CA GLU A 349 10.25 5.84 -45.06
C GLU A 349 10.27 7.28 -44.54
N LEU A 350 9.11 7.77 -44.11
CA LEU A 350 8.97 9.07 -43.45
C LEU A 350 9.81 9.16 -42.19
N ILE A 351 9.80 8.12 -41.35
CA ILE A 351 10.60 8.01 -40.12
C ILE A 351 12.11 7.96 -40.44
N GLN A 352 12.50 7.26 -41.49
CA GLN A 352 13.90 7.07 -41.88
C GLN A 352 14.51 8.33 -42.53
N GLU A 353 13.77 9.00 -43.43
CA GLU A 353 14.21 10.21 -44.12
C GLU A 353 14.27 11.42 -43.19
N SER A 354 13.37 11.53 -42.22
CA SER A 354 13.28 12.69 -41.33
C SER A 354 14.23 12.66 -40.13
N GLY A 355 14.94 11.54 -39.89
CA GLY A 355 15.93 11.42 -38.82
C GLY A 355 15.34 11.69 -37.42
N LEU A 356 14.08 11.31 -37.20
CA LEU A 356 13.31 11.70 -36.03
C LEU A 356 13.60 10.80 -34.83
N LEU A 357 14.55 11.24 -33.99
CA LEU A 357 14.71 10.70 -32.64
C LEU A 357 14.00 11.61 -31.62
N GLN A 358 12.85 11.11 -31.16
CA GLN A 358 12.16 11.33 -29.88
C GLN A 358 11.50 12.68 -29.54
N ALA A 359 11.93 13.84 -30.03
CA ALA A 359 11.21 15.11 -29.73
C ALA A 359 10.02 15.36 -30.66
N VAL A 360 10.15 14.97 -31.93
CA VAL A 360 9.07 15.13 -32.91
C VAL A 360 8.07 13.98 -32.78
N GLU A 361 8.36 12.88 -32.07
CA GLU A 361 7.32 11.90 -31.76
C GLU A 361 6.15 12.58 -31.05
N PHE A 362 6.38 13.45 -30.07
CA PHE A 362 5.28 14.18 -29.41
C PHE A 362 4.58 15.18 -30.35
N ASP A 363 5.30 15.88 -31.24
CA ASP A 363 4.69 16.81 -32.20
C ASP A 363 3.92 16.09 -33.32
N LEU A 364 4.43 14.95 -33.83
CA LEU A 364 3.75 14.11 -34.82
C LEU A 364 2.55 13.41 -34.17
N TRP A 365 2.69 12.94 -32.93
CA TRP A 365 1.58 12.35 -32.16
C TRP A 365 0.53 13.41 -31.81
N TRP A 366 0.96 14.62 -31.42
CA TRP A 366 0.07 15.76 -31.17
C TRP A 366 -0.63 16.20 -32.46
N HIS A 367 0.07 16.29 -33.59
CA HIS A 367 -0.54 16.61 -34.89
C HIS A 367 -1.49 15.50 -35.35
N LEU A 368 -1.14 14.22 -35.22
CA LEU A 368 -2.01 13.08 -35.54
C LEU A 368 -3.26 13.03 -34.65
N PHE A 369 -3.15 13.32 -33.34
CA PHE A 369 -4.30 13.36 -32.43
C PHE A 369 -5.15 14.62 -32.61
N SER A 370 -4.52 15.76 -32.89
CA SER A 370 -5.20 16.99 -33.30
C SER A 370 -5.99 16.78 -34.57
N TRP A 371 -5.39 16.09 -35.55
CA TRP A 371 -6.04 15.72 -36.81
C TRP A 371 -7.14 14.70 -36.58
N LYS A 372 -6.97 13.69 -35.73
CA LYS A 372 -8.04 12.75 -35.40
C LYS A 372 -9.25 13.48 -34.80
N LYS A 373 -9.04 14.42 -33.89
CA LYS A 373 -10.11 15.24 -33.32
C LYS A 373 -10.73 16.18 -34.35
N GLN A 374 -9.93 16.83 -35.18
CA GLN A 374 -10.38 17.71 -36.25
C GLN A 374 -11.19 16.93 -37.30
N LEU A 375 -10.67 15.82 -37.81
CA LEU A 375 -11.32 14.92 -38.77
C LEU A 375 -12.60 14.32 -38.18
N SER A 376 -12.64 13.97 -36.89
CA SER A 376 -13.88 13.52 -36.23
C SER A 376 -14.93 14.63 -36.20
N ASN A 377 -14.52 15.89 -35.95
CA ASN A 377 -15.42 17.04 -35.96
C ASN A 377 -15.89 17.39 -37.38
N GLU A 378 -15.01 17.29 -38.38
CA GLU A 378 -15.34 17.51 -39.80
C GLU A 378 -16.29 16.42 -40.29
N MET A 379 -16.02 15.15 -39.99
CA MET A 379 -16.90 14.00 -40.26
C MET A 379 -18.28 14.18 -39.63
N ALA A 380 -18.35 14.66 -38.40
CA ALA A 380 -19.62 14.95 -37.71
C ALA A 380 -20.39 16.14 -38.31
N GLN A 381 -19.73 17.00 -39.09
CA GLN A 381 -20.34 18.14 -39.78
C GLN A 381 -20.75 17.82 -41.22
N LEU A 382 -20.29 16.70 -41.79
CA LEU A 382 -20.70 16.27 -43.12
C LEU A 382 -22.18 15.88 -43.11
N LYS A 383 -22.97 16.52 -43.97
CA LYS A 383 -24.37 16.16 -44.19
C LYS A 383 -24.51 15.49 -45.55
N PRO A 384 -25.23 14.36 -45.66
CA PRO A 384 -25.44 13.68 -46.95
C PRO A 384 -26.00 14.60 -48.05
N SER A 385 -26.74 15.65 -47.67
CA SER A 385 -27.32 16.64 -48.60
C SER A 385 -26.30 17.58 -49.25
N GLN A 386 -25.03 17.58 -48.80
CA GLN A 386 -23.97 18.43 -49.36
C GLN A 386 -23.20 17.76 -50.51
N TYR A 387 -23.51 16.49 -50.82
CA TYR A 387 -22.78 15.67 -51.77
C TYR A 387 -23.67 15.25 -52.94
N LYS A 388 -23.04 14.99 -54.09
CA LYS A 388 -23.76 14.81 -55.36
C LYS A 388 -24.55 13.51 -55.40
N ASP A 389 -24.01 12.47 -54.79
CA ASP A 389 -24.64 11.17 -54.61
C ASP A 389 -24.08 10.46 -53.36
N ARG A 390 -24.65 9.30 -53.04
CA ARG A 390 -24.27 8.56 -51.83
C ARG A 390 -22.85 8.00 -51.89
N LYS A 391 -22.37 7.67 -53.09
CA LYS A 391 -21.01 7.16 -53.25
C LYS A 391 -19.98 8.26 -52.98
N ASP A 392 -20.24 9.47 -53.47
CA ASP A 392 -19.42 10.67 -53.22
C ASP A 392 -19.35 11.03 -51.72
N TYR A 393 -20.45 10.81 -50.97
CA TYR A 393 -20.46 10.96 -49.51
C TYR A 393 -19.68 9.85 -48.80
N ASP A 394 -19.92 8.58 -49.18
CA ASP A 394 -19.29 7.41 -48.54
C ASP A 394 -17.77 7.35 -48.82
N ASP A 395 -17.30 7.82 -49.99
CA ASP A 395 -15.87 7.92 -50.34
C ASP A 395 -15.15 9.06 -49.56
N ARG A 396 -15.91 10.02 -49.01
CA ARG A 396 -15.39 11.17 -48.25
C ARG A 396 -15.34 10.92 -46.73
N ILE A 397 -16.19 10.04 -46.22
CA ILE A 397 -16.12 9.44 -44.88
C ILE A 397 -14.92 8.52 -44.81
#